data_AF-A0A965SEM5-F1
#
_entry.id   AF-A0A965SEM5-F1
#
_cell.length_a   1.000
_cell.length_b   1.000
_cell.length_c   1.000
_cell.angle_alpha   90.00
_cell.angle_beta   90.00
_cell.angle_gamma   90.00
#
_symmetry.space_group_name_H-M   'P 1'
#
loop_
_entity.id
_entity.type
_entity.pdbx_description
1 polymer ?
#
loop_
_entity_poly.entity_id
_entity_poly.type
_entity_poly.pdbx_seq_one_letter_code
_entity_poly.pdbx_strand_id
1 'polypeptide(L)'
;HSLLPTADAVVLACALTPETTGLFSAREFSLMKHDAWIVNVGRGRLIATDDLVAALRDGRIGGATLDVTEPEPLPKEHPLWSLDNCLITPHIGNTRAMAVPLLSERITTNCRLFAAGEPLVGLVDVSLGY
;
A
#
# COMPACT_ATOMS: atom_id res chain seq x y z
N HIS A 1 -11.82 10.70 -8.35
CA HIS A 1 -10.66 10.74 -9.28
C HIS A 1 -10.39 12.11 -9.92
N SER A 2 -11.08 13.19 -9.57
CA SER A 2 -10.87 14.53 -10.17
C SER A 2 -9.51 15.15 -9.90
N LEU A 3 -8.79 14.68 -8.88
CA LEU A 3 -7.44 15.15 -8.52
C LEU A 3 -6.32 14.46 -9.30
N LEU A 4 -6.58 13.29 -9.90
CA LEU A 4 -5.54 12.50 -10.60
C LEU A 4 -4.89 13.25 -11.78
N PRO A 5 -5.64 14.01 -12.61
CA PRO A 5 -5.05 14.74 -13.73
C PRO A 5 -4.10 15.87 -13.32
N THR A 6 -4.11 16.27 -12.04
CA THR A 6 -3.31 17.39 -11.52
C THR A 6 -2.23 16.95 -10.53
N ALA A 7 -2.21 15.68 -10.13
CA ALA A 7 -1.29 15.18 -9.11
C ALA A 7 0.05 14.76 -9.74
N ASP A 8 1.16 15.27 -9.20
CA ASP A 8 2.52 14.81 -9.53
C ASP A 8 2.86 13.48 -8.86
N ALA A 9 2.25 13.22 -7.70
CA ALA A 9 2.40 11.97 -6.97
C ALA A 9 1.06 11.57 -6.33
N VAL A 10 0.78 10.27 -6.31
CA VAL A 10 -0.35 9.68 -5.59
C VAL A 10 0.18 8.66 -4.59
N VAL A 11 -0.13 8.87 -3.30
CA VAL A 11 0.32 7.99 -2.22
C VAL A 11 -0.85 7.18 -1.68
N LEU A 12 -0.73 5.86 -1.74
CA LEU A 12 -1.70 4.91 -1.20
C LEU A 12 -1.26 4.50 0.21
N ALA A 13 -2.04 4.93 1.20
CA ALA A 13 -1.88 4.60 2.62
C ALA A 13 -3.21 4.21 3.29
N CYS A 14 -4.22 3.84 2.48
CA CYS A 14 -5.51 3.37 2.98
C CYS A 14 -5.47 1.89 3.36
N ALA A 15 -6.42 1.47 4.20
CA ALA A 15 -6.66 0.07 4.51
C ALA A 15 -7.08 -0.70 3.26
N LEU A 16 -6.72 -1.99 3.21
CA LEU A 16 -7.26 -2.92 2.22
C LEU A 16 -8.59 -3.47 2.74
N THR A 17 -9.66 -3.12 2.04
CA THR A 17 -11.02 -3.60 2.28
C THR A 17 -11.60 -4.09 0.94
N PRO A 18 -12.81 -4.68 0.90
CA PRO A 18 -13.47 -5.00 -0.36
C PRO A 18 -13.63 -3.77 -1.27
N GLU A 19 -13.85 -2.58 -0.72
CA GLU A 19 -14.06 -1.33 -1.46
C GLU A 19 -12.76 -0.73 -2.02
N THR A 20 -11.60 -1.02 -1.41
CA THR A 20 -10.29 -0.50 -1.85
C THR A 20 -9.43 -1.53 -2.57
N THR A 21 -9.92 -2.77 -2.73
CA THR A 21 -9.26 -3.79 -3.55
C THR A 21 -9.28 -3.35 -5.02
N GLY A 22 -8.10 -3.27 -5.65
CA GLY A 22 -7.96 -2.76 -7.02
C GLY A 22 -8.33 -1.30 -7.16
N LEU A 23 -8.21 -0.50 -6.08
CA LEU A 23 -8.47 0.95 -6.07
C LEU A 23 -7.76 1.67 -7.23
N PHE A 24 -6.58 1.20 -7.61
CA PHE A 24 -5.89 1.63 -8.82
C PHE A 24 -5.84 0.51 -9.87
N SER A 25 -6.45 0.79 -11.02
CA SER A 25 -6.46 -0.06 -12.21
C SER A 25 -6.05 0.73 -13.45
N ALA A 26 -6.12 0.12 -14.64
CA ALA A 26 -5.86 0.77 -15.92
C ALA A 26 -6.60 2.11 -16.07
N ARG A 27 -7.85 2.19 -15.56
CA ARG A 27 -8.64 3.42 -15.61
C ARG A 27 -7.98 4.54 -14.82
N GLU A 28 -7.60 4.30 -13.58
CA GLU A 28 -7.02 5.34 -12.71
C GLU A 28 -5.64 5.77 -13.21
N PHE A 29 -4.82 4.83 -13.72
CA PHE A 29 -3.55 5.16 -14.37
C PHE A 29 -3.74 6.02 -15.62
N SER A 30 -4.81 5.80 -16.40
CA SER A 30 -5.10 6.63 -17.58
C SER A 30 -5.45 8.09 -17.25
N LEU A 31 -5.89 8.35 -16.02
CA LEU A 31 -6.24 9.68 -15.53
C LEU A 31 -5.05 10.43 -14.91
N MET A 32 -3.97 9.72 -14.58
CA MET A 32 -2.76 10.33 -14.02
C MET A 32 -1.98 11.09 -15.09
N LYS A 33 -1.19 12.07 -14.65
CA LYS A 33 -0.22 12.72 -15.53
C LYS A 33 0.83 11.70 -16.00
N HIS A 34 1.35 11.89 -17.21
CA HIS A 34 2.35 10.99 -17.82
C HIS A 34 3.67 10.89 -17.05
N ASP A 35 4.00 11.90 -16.27
CA ASP A 35 5.21 12.06 -15.45
C ASP A 35 4.93 11.83 -13.96
N ALA A 36 3.67 11.51 -13.59
CA ALA A 36 3.30 11.31 -12.20
C ALA A 36 3.78 9.96 -11.66
N TRP A 37 4.01 9.92 -10.35
CA TRP A 37 4.44 8.71 -9.64
C TRP A 37 3.35 8.17 -8.74
N ILE A 38 3.21 6.84 -8.68
CA ILE A 38 2.39 6.17 -7.67
C ILE A 38 3.27 5.58 -6.57
N VAL A 39 2.89 5.80 -5.31
CA VAL A 39 3.59 5.29 -4.13
C VAL A 39 2.63 4.39 -3.37
N ASN A 40 2.95 3.12 -3.16
CA ASN A 40 2.14 2.21 -2.36
C ASN A 40 2.87 1.76 -1.10
N VAL A 41 2.39 2.23 0.04
CA VAL A 41 2.82 1.84 1.40
C VAL A 41 1.67 1.22 2.20
N GLY A 42 0.55 0.92 1.52
CA GLY A 42 -0.64 0.32 2.11
C GLY A 42 -0.59 -1.20 2.00
N ARG A 43 -1.23 -1.76 0.97
CA ARG A 43 -1.21 -3.20 0.65
C ARG A 43 -1.09 -3.40 -0.86
N GLY A 44 -0.44 -4.48 -1.29
CA GLY A 44 -0.26 -4.78 -2.72
C GLY A 44 -1.56 -4.77 -3.50
N ARG A 45 -2.61 -5.40 -2.96
CA ARG A 45 -3.95 -5.50 -3.57
C ARG A 45 -4.72 -4.19 -3.72
N LEU A 46 -4.20 -3.06 -3.25
CA LEU A 46 -4.76 -1.75 -3.58
C LEU A 46 -4.57 -1.40 -5.07
N ILE A 47 -3.59 -2.04 -5.71
CA ILE A 47 -3.27 -1.86 -7.13
C ILE A 47 -3.54 -3.19 -7.86
N ALA A 48 -4.17 -3.12 -9.03
CA ALA A 48 -4.16 -4.23 -9.97
C ALA A 48 -2.75 -4.35 -10.59
N THR A 49 -1.98 -5.33 -10.13
CA THR A 49 -0.54 -5.46 -10.45
C THR A 49 -0.26 -5.53 -11.96
N ASP A 50 -1.09 -6.24 -12.73
CA ASP A 50 -0.91 -6.35 -14.18
C ASP A 50 -1.13 -5.01 -14.89
N ASP A 51 -2.11 -4.21 -14.43
CA ASP A 51 -2.37 -2.87 -14.96
C ASP A 51 -1.22 -1.92 -14.63
N LEU A 52 -0.61 -2.06 -13.45
CA LEU A 52 0.58 -1.30 -13.08
C LEU A 52 1.76 -1.65 -14.00
N VAL A 53 1.99 -2.95 -14.24
CA VAL A 53 3.05 -3.40 -15.16
C VAL A 53 2.83 -2.81 -16.55
N ALA A 54 1.60 -2.83 -17.07
CA ALA A 54 1.27 -2.24 -18.37
C ALA A 54 1.48 -0.72 -18.36
N ALA A 55 0.97 0.00 -17.36
CA ALA A 55 1.10 1.44 -17.24
C ALA A 55 2.57 1.90 -17.18
N LEU A 56 3.43 1.15 -16.48
CA LEU A 56 4.86 1.45 -16.39
C LEU A 56 5.59 1.13 -17.70
N ARG A 57 5.30 -0.02 -18.33
CA ARG A 57 5.92 -0.43 -19.60
C ARG A 57 5.58 0.50 -20.75
N ASP A 58 4.33 0.97 -20.81
CA ASP A 58 3.84 1.84 -21.87
C ASP A 58 4.21 3.33 -21.63
N GLY A 59 4.87 3.65 -20.52
CA GLY A 59 5.17 5.03 -20.14
C GLY A 59 3.90 5.86 -19.87
N ARG A 60 2.82 5.21 -19.43
CA ARG A 60 1.56 5.89 -19.08
C ARG A 60 1.73 6.78 -17.87
N ILE A 61 2.57 6.38 -16.93
CA ILE A 61 2.95 7.13 -15.73
C ILE A 61 4.49 7.21 -15.63
N GLY A 62 4.98 8.14 -14.82
CA GLY A 62 6.41 8.41 -14.67
C GLY A 62 7.14 7.32 -13.88
N GLY A 63 6.46 6.68 -12.93
CA GLY A 63 7.03 5.57 -12.19
C GLY A 63 6.19 5.09 -11.01
N ALA A 64 6.70 4.07 -10.32
CA ALA A 64 6.09 3.53 -9.12
C ALA A 64 7.13 3.28 -8.02
N THR A 65 6.75 3.52 -6.76
CA THR A 65 7.50 3.06 -5.59
C THR A 65 6.62 2.16 -4.71
N LEU A 66 7.10 0.97 -4.39
CA LEU A 66 6.33 -0.10 -3.76
C LEU A 66 7.06 -0.64 -2.53
N ASP A 67 6.49 -0.44 -1.34
CA ASP A 67 6.89 -1.16 -0.12
C ASP A 67 6.14 -2.49 0.02
N VAL A 68 5.03 -2.62 -0.71
CA VAL A 68 4.11 -3.75 -0.67
C VAL A 68 3.82 -4.25 -2.08
N THR A 69 3.66 -5.56 -2.24
CA THR A 69 3.42 -6.20 -3.53
C THR A 69 2.28 -7.21 -3.44
N GLU A 70 1.75 -7.64 -4.59
CA GLU A 70 0.82 -8.77 -4.68
C GLU A 70 1.28 -9.68 -5.83
N PRO A 71 1.65 -10.95 -5.55
CA PRO A 71 1.74 -11.56 -4.22
C PRO A 71 2.94 -11.03 -3.41
N GLU A 72 2.97 -11.38 -2.13
CA GLU A 72 4.06 -11.03 -1.21
C GLU A 72 4.64 -12.31 -0.55
N PRO A 73 5.94 -12.63 -0.73
CA PRO A 73 6.96 -11.87 -1.48
C PRO A 73 6.74 -11.93 -3.00
N LEU A 74 7.17 -10.88 -3.70
CA LEU A 74 7.08 -10.84 -5.16
C LEU A 74 8.00 -11.90 -5.79
N PRO A 75 7.54 -12.71 -6.75
CA PRO A 75 8.36 -13.71 -7.43
C PRO A 75 9.58 -13.06 -8.09
N LYS A 76 10.72 -13.76 -8.11
CA LYS A 76 11.99 -13.21 -8.62
C LYS A 76 11.94 -12.88 -10.10
N GLU A 77 11.11 -13.61 -10.85
CA GLU A 77 10.92 -13.46 -12.29
C GLU A 77 9.84 -12.42 -12.64
N HIS A 78 9.26 -11.75 -11.64
CA HIS A 78 8.17 -10.81 -11.86
C HIS A 78 8.63 -9.58 -12.66
N PRO A 79 7.87 -9.12 -13.67
CA PRO A 79 8.24 -8.00 -14.54
C PRO A 79 8.68 -6.72 -13.84
N LEU A 80 8.05 -6.38 -12.71
CA LEU A 80 8.34 -5.13 -11.98
C LEU A 80 9.81 -5.01 -11.54
N TRP A 81 10.53 -6.13 -11.36
CA TRP A 81 11.97 -6.10 -11.03
C TRP A 81 12.84 -5.54 -12.15
N SER A 82 12.37 -5.60 -13.40
CA SER A 82 13.16 -5.23 -14.59
C SER A 82 12.77 -3.88 -15.18
N LEU A 83 11.80 -3.17 -14.57
CA LEU A 83 11.34 -1.88 -15.07
C LEU A 83 12.17 -0.75 -14.43
N ASP A 84 12.84 0.05 -15.26
CA ASP A 84 13.71 1.15 -14.80
C ASP A 84 12.94 2.25 -14.02
N ASN A 85 11.62 2.33 -14.22
CA ASN A 85 10.71 3.24 -13.55
C ASN A 85 9.91 2.58 -12.40
N CYS A 86 10.40 1.47 -11.84
CA CYS A 86 9.83 0.83 -10.67
C CYS A 86 10.87 0.66 -9.55
N LEU A 87 10.59 1.20 -8.37
CA LEU A 87 11.40 1.04 -7.17
C LEU A 87 10.65 0.17 -6.17
N ILE A 88 11.25 -0.95 -5.76
CA ILE A 88 10.64 -1.87 -4.79
C ILE A 88 11.53 -1.93 -3.54
N THR A 89 10.92 -1.76 -2.38
CA THR A 89 11.53 -2.07 -1.08
C THR A 89 10.88 -3.31 -0.48
N PRO A 90 11.54 -4.04 0.43
CA PRO A 90 10.86 -5.01 1.28
C PRO A 90 9.76 -4.31 2.09
N HIS A 91 8.73 -5.02 2.54
CA HIS A 91 7.64 -4.49 3.36
C HIS A 91 8.11 -4.14 4.78
N ILE A 92 8.82 -3.02 4.88
CA ILE A 92 9.49 -2.54 6.09
C ILE A 92 9.34 -1.03 6.29
N GLY A 93 8.33 -0.41 5.67
CA GLY A 93 8.02 1.01 5.84
C GLY A 93 7.81 1.42 7.31
N ASN A 94 7.40 0.49 8.18
CA ASN A 94 7.33 0.69 9.63
C ASN A 94 8.64 0.28 10.34
N THR A 95 9.71 1.07 10.16
CA THR A 95 11.02 0.73 10.74
C THR A 95 10.94 0.37 12.24
N ARG A 96 11.83 -0.52 12.69
CA ARG A 96 11.86 -0.97 14.10
C ARG A 96 11.90 0.20 15.09
N ALA A 97 12.64 1.27 14.77
CA ALA A 97 12.74 2.46 15.61
C ALA A 97 11.40 3.20 15.76
N MET A 98 10.56 3.20 14.72
CA MET A 98 9.21 3.79 14.75
C MET A 98 8.21 2.86 15.42
N ALA A 99 8.24 1.56 15.08
CA ALA A 99 7.21 0.61 15.47
C ALA A 99 7.31 0.17 16.93
N VAL A 100 8.53 -0.06 17.44
CA VAL A 100 8.72 -0.64 18.78
C VAL A 100 8.10 0.20 19.89
N PRO A 101 8.30 1.53 19.99
CA PRO A 101 7.71 2.32 21.07
C PRO A 101 6.17 2.27 21.04
N LEU A 102 5.56 2.51 19.88
CA LEU A 102 4.10 2.59 19.71
C LEU A 102 3.42 1.24 19.93
N LEU A 103 4.00 0.16 19.38
CA LEU A 103 3.46 -1.19 19.58
C LEU A 103 3.65 -1.67 21.01
N SER A 104 4.80 -1.39 21.63
CA SER A 104 5.04 -1.79 23.04
C SER A 104 4.03 -1.15 23.97
N GLU A 105 3.73 0.14 23.78
CA GLU A 105 2.71 0.86 24.55
C GLU A 105 1.31 0.24 24.34
N ARG A 106 0.91 0.02 23.08
CA ARG A 106 -0.40 -0.56 22.75
C ARG A 106 -0.57 -1.97 23.32
N ILE A 107 0.45 -2.83 23.16
CA ILE A 107 0.45 -4.21 23.65
C ILE A 107 0.39 -4.23 25.17
N THR A 108 1.26 -3.46 25.84
CA THR A 108 1.28 -3.40 27.32
C THR A 108 -0.07 -2.95 27.87
N THR A 109 -0.66 -1.91 27.26
CA THR A 109 -1.97 -1.38 27.65
C THR A 109 -3.06 -2.44 27.46
N ASN A 110 -3.15 -3.08 26.29
CA ASN A 110 -4.18 -4.07 26.00
C ASN A 110 -4.02 -5.35 26.83
N CYS A 111 -2.79 -5.79 27.15
CA CYS A 111 -2.57 -6.91 28.06
C CYS A 111 -3.14 -6.62 29.46
N ARG A 112 -2.92 -5.40 29.98
CA ARG A 112 -3.48 -4.99 31.28
C ARG A 112 -5.02 -4.94 31.24
N LEU A 113 -5.58 -4.28 30.22
CA LEU A 113 -7.04 -4.14 30.05
C LEU A 113 -7.71 -5.51 29.94
N PHE A 114 -7.15 -6.39 29.12
CA PHE A 114 -7.63 -7.76 28.94
C PHE A 114 -7.65 -8.54 30.26
N ALA A 115 -6.56 -8.48 31.04
CA ALA A 115 -6.47 -9.15 32.33
C ALA A 115 -7.49 -8.62 33.37
N ALA A 116 -7.89 -7.35 33.26
CA ALA A 116 -8.89 -6.71 34.11
C ALA A 116 -10.33 -6.89 33.60
N GLY A 117 -10.54 -7.49 32.42
CA GLY A 117 -11.85 -7.55 31.77
C GLY A 117 -12.36 -6.18 31.28
N GLU A 118 -11.46 -5.23 31.07
CA GLU A 118 -11.76 -3.88 30.59
C GLU A 118 -11.74 -3.81 29.05
N PRO A 119 -12.49 -2.88 28.42
CA PRO A 119 -12.46 -2.68 26.98
C PRO A 119 -11.07 -2.36 26.46
N LEU A 120 -10.66 -3.01 25.36
CA LEU A 120 -9.37 -2.78 24.72
C LEU A 120 -9.34 -1.45 23.95
N VAL A 121 -8.13 -0.93 23.72
CA VAL A 121 -7.91 0.26 22.90
C VAL A 121 -7.46 -0.11 21.48
N GLY A 122 -7.92 0.65 20.49
CA GLY A 122 -7.64 0.38 19.07
C GLY A 122 -8.39 -0.83 18.53
N LEU A 123 -9.68 -0.96 18.88
CA LEU A 123 -10.52 -2.05 18.40
C LEU A 123 -10.60 -2.04 16.87
N VAL A 124 -10.51 -3.24 16.30
CA VAL A 124 -10.59 -3.50 14.87
C VAL A 124 -11.90 -4.23 14.59
N ASP A 125 -12.66 -3.74 13.62
CA ASP A 125 -13.86 -4.43 13.14
C ASP A 125 -13.47 -5.40 12.02
N VAL A 126 -13.28 -6.66 12.40
CA VAL A 126 -12.90 -7.73 11.47
C VAL A 126 -13.91 -7.95 10.34
N SER A 127 -15.15 -7.49 10.49
CA SER A 127 -16.18 -7.60 9.43
C SER A 127 -15.94 -6.63 8.27
N LEU A 128 -15.23 -5.53 8.52
CA LEU A 128 -14.83 -4.55 7.50
C LEU A 128 -13.61 -5.02 6.67
N GLY A 129 -13.00 -6.15 7.02
CA GLY A 129 -11.96 -6.79 6.22
C GLY A 129 -10.55 -6.23 6.41
N TYR A 130 -10.33 -5.42 7.45
CA TYR A 130 -9.01 -4.92 7.86
C TYR A 130 -8.85 -5.05 9.37
#